data_AF-E2CPA9-F1
#
_entry.id   AF-E2CPA9-F1
#
_cell.length_a   1.000
_cell.length_b   1.000
_cell.length_c   1.000
_cell.angle_alpha   90.00
_cell.angle_beta   90.00
_cell.angle_gamma   90.00
#
_symmetry.space_group_name_H-M   'P 1'
#
loop_
_entity.id
_entity.type
_entity.pdbx_description
1 polymer ?
#
loop_
_entity_poly.entity_id
_entity_poly.type
_entity_poly.pdbx_seq_one_letter_code
_entity_poly.pdbx_strand_id
1 'polypeptide(L)'
;MSVATLSSSTLRSPGPVPDHVLAFEAGALEDAAMRFGRTYETLNTGSPQPLLDWAKDTGAQQIVMPYTPRGPLKDWMDTVQTQLEDNTLALCEIRRPWDDTIWRHATAGFFKVKKEIPNILARLEIA
;
A
#
# COMPACT_ATOMS: atom_id res chain seq x y z
N MET A 1 8.25 -9.98 14.71
CA MET A 1 7.60 -9.32 13.57
C MET A 1 6.56 -8.38 14.14
N SER A 2 6.82 -7.09 14.03
CA SER A 2 5.91 -6.03 14.45
C SER A 2 4.93 -5.72 13.32
N VAL A 3 3.75 -5.20 13.68
CA VAL A 3 2.67 -4.90 12.74
C VAL A 3 2.20 -3.48 12.99
N ALA A 4 1.88 -2.77 11.91
CA ALA A 4 1.19 -1.50 11.98
C ALA A 4 0.12 -1.42 10.89
N THR A 5 -0.97 -0.73 11.20
CA THR A 5 -1.92 -0.25 10.20
C THR A 5 -1.56 1.18 9.83
N LEU A 6 -1.68 1.56 8.56
CA LEU A 6 -1.45 2.92 8.10
C LEU A 6 -2.74 3.48 7.48
N SER A 7 -3.41 4.39 8.20
CA SER A 7 -4.55 5.14 7.68
C SER A 7 -4.07 6.16 6.65
N SER A 8 -4.59 6.08 5.43
CA SER A 8 -4.09 6.81 4.27
C SER A 8 -5.17 7.51 3.45
N SER A 9 -6.45 7.41 3.84
CA SER A 9 -7.56 7.90 3.02
C SER A 9 -7.48 9.39 2.71
N THR A 10 -6.85 10.19 3.58
CA THR A 10 -6.61 11.62 3.35
C THR A 10 -5.71 11.91 2.15
N LEU A 11 -4.98 10.91 1.65
CA LEU A 11 -4.11 10.98 0.47
C LEU A 11 -4.67 10.22 -0.75
N ARG A 12 -5.99 9.95 -0.78
CA ARG A 12 -6.66 9.36 -1.95
C ARG A 12 -6.79 10.33 -3.12
N SER A 13 -6.91 11.62 -2.83
CA SER A 13 -7.06 12.68 -3.84
C SER A 13 -6.55 14.02 -3.31
N PRO A 14 -6.32 15.03 -4.17
CA PRO A 14 -6.01 16.38 -3.73
C PRO A 14 -7.18 17.07 -2.97
N GLY A 15 -8.40 16.59 -3.17
CA GLY A 15 -9.61 17.13 -2.54
C GLY A 15 -9.95 16.45 -1.21
N PRO A 16 -10.90 17.05 -0.45
CA PRO A 16 -11.39 16.46 0.78
C PRO A 16 -12.05 15.10 0.50
N VAL A 17 -11.86 14.17 1.43
CA VAL A 17 -12.39 12.81 1.36
C VAL A 17 -13.60 12.72 2.31
N PRO A 18 -14.77 12.22 1.86
CA PRO A 18 -15.95 12.14 2.70
C PRO A 18 -15.77 11.26 3.95
N ASP A 19 -16.43 11.61 5.05
CA ASP A 19 -16.32 10.92 6.34
C ASP A 19 -16.64 9.42 6.26
N HIS A 20 -17.61 9.02 5.43
CA HIS A 20 -17.96 7.60 5.28
C HIS A 20 -16.84 6.78 4.64
N VAL A 21 -15.98 7.40 3.81
CA VAL A 21 -14.80 6.73 3.24
C VAL A 21 -13.71 6.59 4.30
N LEU A 22 -13.50 7.62 5.12
CA LEU A 22 -12.57 7.58 6.25
C LEU A 22 -12.96 6.49 7.25
N ALA A 23 -14.25 6.43 7.61
CA ALA A 23 -14.79 5.42 8.51
C ALA A 23 -14.68 4.00 7.92
N PHE A 24 -14.90 3.85 6.61
CA PHE A 24 -14.74 2.56 5.95
C PHE A 24 -13.30 2.06 5.97
N GLU A 25 -12.31 2.92 5.69
CA GLU A 25 -10.89 2.53 5.80
C GLU A 25 -10.53 2.16 7.24
N ALA A 26 -10.93 2.96 8.22
CA ALA A 26 -10.65 2.68 9.63
C ALA A 26 -11.16 1.29 10.04
N GLY A 27 -12.42 0.98 9.70
CA GLY A 27 -12.99 -0.35 9.97
C GLY A 27 -12.31 -1.48 9.20
N ALA A 28 -11.88 -1.24 7.95
CA ALA A 28 -11.16 -2.24 7.17
C ALA A 28 -9.74 -2.53 7.72
N LEU A 29 -9.05 -1.50 8.21
CA LEU A 29 -7.74 -1.64 8.87
C LEU A 29 -7.87 -2.40 10.19
N GLU A 30 -8.89 -2.09 10.99
CA GLU A 30 -9.19 -2.80 12.24
C GLU A 30 -9.53 -4.28 11.98
N ASP A 31 -10.43 -4.57 11.04
CA ASP A 31 -10.78 -5.95 10.66
C ASP A 31 -9.55 -6.72 10.17
N ALA A 32 -8.71 -6.13 9.32
CA ALA A 32 -7.49 -6.75 8.84
C ALA A 32 -6.50 -7.05 9.97
N ALA A 33 -6.31 -6.10 10.89
CA ALA A 33 -5.40 -6.25 12.01
C ALA A 33 -5.89 -7.29 13.03
N MET A 34 -7.20 -7.34 13.31
CA MET A 34 -7.81 -8.39 14.13
C MET A 34 -7.63 -9.78 13.51
N ARG A 35 -7.87 -9.93 12.20
CA ARG A 35 -7.67 -11.21 11.48
C ARG A 35 -6.21 -11.64 11.44
N PHE A 36 -5.27 -10.70 11.45
CA PHE A 36 -3.85 -11.00 11.54
C PHE A 36 -3.46 -11.60 12.90
N GLY A 37 -4.24 -11.34 13.95
CA GLY A 37 -4.11 -12.01 15.25
C GLY A 37 -2.86 -11.63 16.04
N ARG A 38 -2.33 -10.42 15.83
CA ARG A 38 -1.18 -9.89 16.57
C ARG A 38 -1.45 -8.48 17.08
N THR A 39 -0.71 -8.07 18.10
CA THR A 39 -0.64 -6.66 18.51
C THR A 39 -0.12 -5.81 17.36
N TYR A 40 -0.78 -4.68 17.12
CA TYR A 40 -0.45 -3.75 16.05
C TYR A 40 -0.50 -2.30 16.56
N GLU A 41 0.29 -1.45 15.90
CA GLU A 41 0.26 0.00 16.09
C GLU A 41 -0.64 0.66 15.04
N THR A 42 -1.30 1.75 15.42
CA THR A 42 -2.15 2.51 14.50
C THR A 42 -1.44 3.79 14.08
N LEU A 43 -1.02 3.84 12.81
CA LEU A 43 -0.32 4.97 12.21
C LEU A 43 -1.22 5.70 11.20
N ASN A 44 -0.84 6.92 10.84
CA ASN A 44 -1.52 7.71 9.83
C ASN A 44 -0.52 8.53 9.00
N THR A 45 -0.98 9.07 7.88
CA THR A 45 -0.16 9.83 6.93
C THR A 45 -0.03 11.33 7.24
N GLY A 46 -0.45 11.79 8.42
CA GLY A 46 -0.32 13.19 8.84
C GLY A 46 1.13 13.65 8.91
N SER A 47 2.07 12.73 9.20
CA SER A 47 3.50 12.93 9.00
C SER A 47 4.22 11.58 8.85
N PRO A 48 5.40 11.54 8.21
CA PRO A 48 6.24 10.34 8.17
C PRO A 48 6.78 9.89 9.53
N GLN A 49 6.99 10.82 10.46
CA GLN A 49 7.79 10.59 11.68
C GLN A 49 7.29 9.40 12.54
N PRO A 50 5.98 9.24 12.82
CA PRO A 50 5.50 8.07 13.58
C PRO A 50 5.83 6.73 12.94
N LEU A 51 5.87 6.64 11.61
CA LEU A 51 6.25 5.43 10.90
C LEU A 51 7.76 5.15 11.04
N LEU A 52 8.59 6.20 10.95
CA LEU A 52 10.04 6.10 11.16
C LEU A 52 10.36 5.67 12.60
N ASP A 53 9.72 6.31 13.58
CA ASP A 53 9.89 6.01 15.00
C ASP A 53 9.48 4.58 15.30
N TRP A 54 8.30 4.16 14.83
CA TRP A 54 7.84 2.78 14.97
C TRP A 54 8.83 1.76 14.38
N ALA A 55 9.36 2.04 13.18
CA ALA A 55 10.29 1.14 12.52
C ALA A 55 11.62 1.04 13.30
N LYS A 56 12.10 2.15 13.85
CA LYS A 56 13.29 2.21 14.70
C LYS A 56 13.09 1.51 16.04
N ASP A 57 11.99 1.80 16.74
CA ASP A 57 11.68 1.25 18.06
C ASP A 57 11.48 -0.25 18.03
N THR A 58 10.99 -0.77 16.90
CA THR A 58 10.87 -2.22 16.67
C THR A 58 12.17 -2.89 16.23
N GLY A 59 13.23 -2.12 15.98
CA GLY A 59 14.51 -2.62 15.47
C GLY A 59 14.39 -3.25 14.06
N ALA A 60 13.41 -2.82 13.27
CA ALA A 60 13.18 -3.38 11.94
C ALA A 60 14.29 -2.96 10.97
N GLN A 61 14.70 -3.89 10.10
CA GLN A 61 15.60 -3.60 8.97
C GLN A 61 14.82 -3.35 7.67
N GLN A 62 13.55 -3.73 7.64
CA GLN A 62 12.68 -3.58 6.49
C GLN A 62 11.22 -3.40 6.92
N ILE A 63 10.50 -2.60 6.16
CA ILE A 63 9.03 -2.49 6.21
C ILE A 63 8.50 -3.15 4.95
N VAL A 64 7.61 -4.10 5.13
CA VAL A 64 6.98 -4.82 4.02
C VAL A 64 5.52 -4.39 3.93
N MET A 65 5.10 -3.91 2.76
CA MET A 65 3.74 -3.41 2.54
C MET A 65 3.24 -3.70 1.12
N PRO A 66 1.92 -3.63 0.85
CA PRO A 66 1.40 -3.66 -0.50
C PRO A 66 1.97 -2.51 -1.36
N TYR A 67 2.13 -2.75 -2.66
CA TYR A 67 2.55 -1.70 -3.60
C TYR A 67 1.57 -0.52 -3.62
N THR A 68 2.11 0.69 -3.54
CA THR A 68 1.36 1.94 -3.58
C THR A 68 1.22 2.44 -5.02
N PRO A 69 0.00 2.50 -5.59
CA PRO A 69 -0.22 3.07 -6.91
C PRO A 69 0.06 4.57 -6.96
N ARG A 70 0.29 5.11 -8.16
CA ARG A 70 0.55 6.54 -8.38
C ARG A 70 -0.61 7.41 -7.87
N GLY A 71 -0.26 8.57 -7.28
CA GLY A 71 -1.19 9.52 -6.66
C GLY A 71 -0.57 10.16 -5.40
N PRO A 72 -1.33 10.98 -4.65
CA PRO A 72 -0.80 11.71 -3.49
C PRO A 72 -0.19 10.79 -2.41
N LEU A 73 -0.74 9.59 -2.23
CA LEU A 73 -0.14 8.60 -1.32
C LEU A 73 1.23 8.14 -1.80
N LYS A 74 1.45 7.99 -3.12
CA LYS A 74 2.78 7.61 -3.63
C LYS A 74 3.81 8.70 -3.39
N ASP A 75 3.43 9.96 -3.59
CA ASP A 75 4.32 11.09 -3.33
C ASP A 75 4.74 11.15 -1.85
N TRP A 76 3.80 10.84 -0.94
CA TRP A 76 4.10 10.69 0.49
C TRP A 76 5.01 9.49 0.77
N MET A 77 4.75 8.33 0.16
CA MET A 77 5.59 7.14 0.30
C MET A 77 7.00 7.34 -0.26
N ASP A 78 7.18 8.12 -1.33
CA ASP A 78 8.49 8.47 -1.88
C ASP A 78 9.32 9.30 -0.86
N THR A 79 8.63 10.18 -0.11
CA THR A 79 9.25 10.95 0.99
C THR A 79 9.66 10.02 2.14
N VAL A 80 8.76 9.11 2.55
CA VAL A 80 9.05 8.09 3.58
C VAL A 80 10.22 7.22 3.16
N GLN A 81 10.24 6.75 1.91
CA GLN A 81 11.30 5.88 1.40
C GLN A 81 12.66 6.55 1.54
N THR A 82 12.77 7.81 1.12
CA THR A 82 14.02 8.58 1.24
C THR A 82 14.50 8.65 2.70
N GLN A 83 13.58 8.93 3.63
CA GLN A 83 13.91 9.03 5.06
C GLN A 83 14.28 7.69 5.70
N LEU A 84 13.68 6.59 5.25
CA LEU A 84 14.03 5.25 5.71
C LEU A 84 15.42 4.82 5.20
N GLU A 85 15.73 5.13 3.93
CA GLU A 85 17.03 4.84 3.32
C GLU A 85 18.17 5.58 4.04
N ASP A 86 17.96 6.83 4.43
CA ASP A 86 18.91 7.60 5.26
C ASP A 86 19.19 6.92 6.62
N ASN A 87 18.27 6.10 7.10
CA ASN A 87 18.38 5.34 8.36
C ASN A 87 18.70 3.85 8.13
N THR A 88 19.17 3.48 6.92
CA THR A 88 19.52 2.09 6.55
C THR A 88 18.35 1.09 6.69
N LEU A 89 17.12 1.57 6.51
CA LEU A 89 15.90 0.76 6.56
C LEU A 89 15.28 0.64 5.16
N ALA A 90 14.96 -0.59 4.74
CA ALA A 90 14.38 -0.83 3.42
C ALA A 90 12.84 -0.75 3.43
N LEU A 91 12.27 -0.05 2.45
CA LEU A 91 10.84 -0.11 2.16
C LEU A 91 10.59 -1.11 1.01
N CYS A 92 9.94 -2.23 1.33
CA CYS A 92 9.72 -3.35 0.42
C CYS A 92 8.24 -3.44 0.02
N GLU A 93 7.93 -3.00 -1.21
CA GLU A 93 6.59 -3.07 -1.78
C GLU A 93 6.29 -4.43 -2.43
N ILE A 94 5.20 -5.08 -2.01
CA ILE A 94 4.68 -6.31 -2.60
C ILE A 94 3.61 -5.97 -3.62
N ARG A 95 3.87 -6.28 -4.90
CA ARG A 95 2.88 -6.25 -5.97
C ARG A 95 2.34 -7.65 -6.24
N ARG A 96 1.04 -7.76 -6.54
CA ARG A 96 0.41 -9.04 -6.81
C ARG A 96 0.77 -9.53 -8.22
N PRO A 97 0.91 -10.85 -8.46
CA PRO A 97 1.27 -11.38 -9.78
C PRO A 97 0.29 -10.99 -10.91
N TRP A 98 -1.00 -10.85 -10.59
CA TRP A 98 -1.99 -10.42 -11.58
C TRP A 98 -1.86 -8.94 -11.93
N ASP A 99 -1.46 -8.08 -10.99
CA ASP A 99 -1.14 -6.68 -11.27
C ASP A 99 0.07 -6.57 -12.23
N ASP A 100 1.15 -7.33 -11.98
CA ASP A 100 2.30 -7.41 -12.90
C ASP A 100 1.90 -7.81 -14.32
N THR A 101 0.95 -8.73 -14.42
CA THR A 101 0.50 -9.28 -15.70
C THR A 101 -0.45 -8.33 -16.44
N ILE A 102 -1.34 -7.65 -15.72
CA ILE A 102 -2.37 -6.79 -16.31
C ILE A 102 -1.82 -5.40 -16.65
N TRP A 103 -1.04 -4.78 -15.76
CA TRP A 103 -0.72 -3.36 -15.85
C TRP A 103 0.06 -3.00 -17.11
N ARG A 104 0.89 -3.91 -17.62
CA ARG A 104 1.60 -3.72 -18.90
C ARG A 104 0.67 -3.50 -20.12
N HIS A 105 -0.59 -3.92 -20.01
CA HIS A 105 -1.61 -3.76 -21.05
C HIS A 105 -2.55 -2.57 -20.78
N ALA A 106 -2.55 -2.03 -19.55
CA ALA A 106 -3.36 -0.89 -19.12
C ALA A 106 -2.74 0.46 -19.54
N THR A 107 -2.35 0.57 -20.82
CA THR A 107 -1.71 1.78 -21.40
C THR A 107 -2.70 2.78 -21.98
N ALA A 108 -3.99 2.42 -22.06
CA ALA A 108 -5.07 3.23 -22.60
C ALA A 108 -6.39 2.75 -21.99
N GLY A 109 -7.49 2.81 -22.75
CA GLY A 109 -8.78 2.29 -22.31
C GLY A 109 -8.87 0.76 -22.22
N PHE A 110 -9.99 0.30 -21.65
CA PHE A 110 -10.32 -1.10 -21.35
C PHE A 110 -10.09 -2.08 -22.52
N PHE A 111 -10.32 -1.67 -23.77
CA PHE A 111 -10.25 -2.59 -24.92
C PHE A 111 -8.86 -3.21 -25.15
N LYS A 112 -7.77 -2.55 -24.75
CA LYS A 112 -6.42 -3.15 -24.84
C LYS A 112 -6.26 -4.30 -23.85
N VAL A 113 -6.68 -4.09 -22.60
CA VAL A 113 -6.68 -5.14 -21.57
C VAL A 113 -7.62 -6.28 -21.99
N LYS A 114 -8.82 -5.94 -22.47
CA LYS A 114 -9.83 -6.92 -22.91
C LYS A 114 -9.28 -7.93 -23.93
N LYS A 115 -8.50 -7.46 -24.91
CA LYS A 115 -7.89 -8.32 -25.93
C LYS A 115 -6.91 -9.35 -25.34
N GLU A 116 -6.27 -9.01 -24.23
CA GLU A 116 -5.24 -9.83 -23.60
C GLU A 116 -5.77 -10.72 -22.47
N ILE A 117 -7.03 -10.56 -22.04
CA ILE A 117 -7.63 -11.38 -20.97
C ILE A 117 -7.35 -12.88 -21.14
N PRO A 118 -7.54 -13.51 -22.32
CA PRO A 118 -7.26 -14.94 -22.47
C PRO A 118 -5.79 -15.30 -22.15
N ASN A 119 -4.84 -14.48 -22.61
CA ASN A 119 -3.41 -14.67 -22.35
C ASN A 119 -3.06 -14.44 -20.87
N ILE A 120 -3.69 -13.45 -20.23
CA ILE A 120 -3.52 -13.13 -18.81
C ILE A 120 -3.99 -14.30 -17.95
N LEU A 121 -5.19 -14.84 -18.21
CA LEU A 121 -5.74 -15.97 -17.46
C LEU A 121 -4.88 -17.23 -17.62
N ALA A 122 -4.45 -17.53 -18.85
CA ALA A 122 -3.56 -18.66 -19.12
C ALA A 122 -2.22 -18.54 -18.37
N ARG A 123 -1.62 -17.35 -18.33
CA ARG A 123 -0.36 -17.09 -17.62
C ARG A 123 -0.49 -17.18 -16.10
N LEU A 124 -1.67 -16.85 -15.57
CA LEU A 124 -1.97 -16.92 -14.15
C LEU A 124 -2.45 -18.30 -13.71
N GLU A 125 -2.59 -19.26 -14.63
CA GLU A 125 -3.06 -20.63 -14.36
C GLU A 125 -4.45 -20.68 -13.69
N ILE A 126 -5.32 -19.73 -14.05
CA ILE A 126 -6.70 -19.60 -13.53
C ILE A 126 -7.75 -19.68 -14.65
N ALA A 127 -7.36 -20.22 -15.81
CA ALA A 127 -8.21 -20.43 -16.98
C ALA A 127 -8.98 -21.77 -16.89
#